data_AF-A0A1V5FWW7-F1
#
_entry.id   AF-A0A1V5FWW7-F1
#
_cell.length_a   1.000
_cell.length_b   1.000
_cell.length_c   1.000
_cell.angle_alpha   90.00
_cell.angle_beta   90.00
_cell.angle_gamma   90.00
#
_symmetry.space_group_name_H-M   'P 1'
#
loop_
_entity.id
_entity.type
_entity.pdbx_description
1 polymer ?
#
loop_
_entity_poly.entity_id
_entity_poly.type
_entity_poly.pdbx_seq_one_letter_code
_entity_poly.pdbx_strand_id
1 'polypeptide(L)'
;MRNFVAIMVLLSSTSVASKDTMAMFSGEVRIGASDPHAFDVVAAIGDSESVKLESGYVLELNVPSFNRSVVTLKGQDGDVLHTSTFTGPLQDRPSFAYQVCDGGVRFVSPVPADLAACSE
;
A
#
# COMPACT_ATOMS: atom_id res chain seq x y z
N MET A 1 -26.92 -34.69 49.85
CA MET A 1 -26.21 -35.37 48.74
C MET A 1 -27.07 -35.29 47.48
N ARG A 2 -26.43 -35.18 46.30
CA ARG A 2 -26.95 -35.03 44.91
C ARG A 2 -27.06 -33.57 44.45
N ASN A 3 -25.98 -33.00 43.90
CA ASN A 3 -25.39 -33.16 42.55
C ASN A 3 -25.91 -32.06 41.62
N PHE A 4 -25.19 -30.93 41.59
CA PHE A 4 -25.27 -29.96 40.49
C PHE A 4 -24.40 -30.45 39.35
N VAL A 5 -24.99 -30.70 38.19
CA VAL A 5 -24.26 -30.99 36.95
C VAL A 5 -24.08 -29.66 36.22
N ALA A 6 -22.83 -29.18 36.14
CA ALA A 6 -22.47 -28.03 35.34
C ALA A 6 -22.12 -28.51 33.92
N ILE A 7 -22.95 -28.17 32.94
CA ILE A 7 -22.67 -28.41 31.52
C ILE A 7 -21.82 -27.25 31.01
N MET A 8 -20.52 -27.50 30.84
CA MET A 8 -19.57 -26.54 30.28
C MET A 8 -19.61 -26.67 28.75
N VAL A 9 -20.30 -25.76 28.08
CA VAL A 9 -20.34 -25.69 26.62
C VAL A 9 -19.05 -25.02 26.15
N LEU A 10 -18.09 -25.83 25.68
CA LEU A 10 -16.88 -25.35 25.03
C LEU A 10 -17.21 -24.90 23.60
N LEU A 11 -17.49 -23.61 23.42
CA LEU A 11 -17.53 -22.99 22.08
C LEU A 11 -16.12 -23.04 21.51
N SER A 12 -15.89 -24.00 20.62
CA SER A 12 -14.65 -24.12 19.87
C SER A 12 -14.69 -23.07 18.75
N SER A 13 -14.11 -21.89 18.99
CA SER A 13 -13.90 -20.89 17.95
C SER A 13 -12.87 -21.43 16.95
N THR A 14 -13.34 -22.05 15.87
CA THR A 14 -12.48 -22.37 14.73
C THR A 14 -12.18 -21.07 14.00
N SER A 15 -11.07 -20.42 14.34
CA SER A 15 -10.51 -19.36 13.51
C SER A 15 -10.09 -19.99 12.18
N VAL A 16 -10.84 -19.73 11.12
CA VAL A 16 -10.37 -19.96 9.75
C VAL A 16 -9.18 -19.05 9.54
N ALA A 17 -7.98 -19.62 9.55
CA ALA A 17 -6.80 -18.94 9.03
C ALA A 17 -7.05 -18.74 7.52
N SER A 18 -7.44 -17.52 7.13
CA SER A 18 -7.35 -17.12 5.73
C SER A 18 -5.89 -17.27 5.35
N LYS A 19 -5.62 -18.04 4.30
CA LYS A 19 -4.31 -18.05 3.68
C LYS A 19 -4.19 -16.71 2.96
N ASP A 20 -3.81 -15.68 3.70
CA ASP A 20 -3.72 -14.31 3.19
C ASP A 20 -2.73 -14.33 2.02
N THR A 21 -3.27 -14.17 0.82
CA THR A 21 -2.43 -14.00 -0.36
C THR A 21 -1.82 -12.62 -0.22
N MET A 22 -0.50 -12.52 -0.25
CA MET A 22 0.21 -11.25 -0.10
C MET A 22 0.72 -10.79 -1.45
N ALA A 23 0.67 -9.49 -1.69
CA ALA A 23 1.31 -8.82 -2.81
C ALA A 23 2.41 -7.90 -2.28
N MET A 24 3.55 -7.89 -2.95
CA MET A 24 4.67 -7.01 -2.62
C MET A 24 4.77 -5.90 -3.66
N PHE A 25 4.96 -4.67 -3.20
CA PHE A 25 5.12 -3.48 -3.99
C PHE A 25 6.43 -2.83 -3.62
N SER A 26 7.07 -2.21 -4.60
CA SER A 26 8.30 -1.46 -4.38
C SER A 26 8.23 -0.14 -5.11
N GLY A 27 9.02 0.83 -4.68
CA GLY A 27 9.03 2.09 -5.38
C GLY A 27 9.80 3.16 -4.66
N GLU A 28 9.64 4.36 -5.18
CA GLU A 28 10.23 5.55 -4.61
C GLU A 28 9.29 6.76 -4.74
N VAL A 29 9.37 7.66 -3.78
CA VAL A 29 8.67 8.94 -3.84
C VAL A 29 9.68 10.07 -3.63
N ARG A 30 9.80 10.96 -4.61
CA ARG A 30 10.59 12.18 -4.51
C ARG A 30 9.67 13.39 -4.33
N ILE A 31 9.98 14.25 -3.37
CA ILE A 31 9.26 15.50 -3.09
C ILE A 31 10.23 16.67 -3.29
N GLY A 32 9.92 17.54 -4.25
CA GLY A 32 10.77 18.68 -4.62
C GLY A 32 12.18 18.24 -5.05
N ALA A 33 13.18 18.93 -4.50
CA ALA A 33 14.60 18.65 -4.73
C ALA A 33 15.21 17.63 -3.74
N SER A 34 14.40 17.01 -2.86
CA SER A 34 14.90 16.06 -1.87
C SER A 34 15.33 14.72 -2.48
N ASP A 35 16.09 13.94 -1.71
CA ASP A 35 16.40 12.56 -2.05
C ASP A 35 15.12 11.70 -2.12
N PRO A 36 15.04 10.70 -3.02
CA PRO A 36 13.89 9.80 -3.09
C PRO A 36 13.73 8.97 -1.82
N HIS A 37 12.49 8.87 -1.34
CA HIS A 37 12.10 7.93 -0.30
C HIS A 37 11.75 6.58 -0.95
N ALA A 38 12.67 5.61 -0.87
CA ALA A 38 12.41 4.25 -1.31
C ALA A 38 11.49 3.52 -0.32
N PHE A 39 10.59 2.67 -0.83
CA PHE A 39 9.73 1.84 -0.01
C PHE A 39 9.61 0.42 -0.56
N ASP A 40 9.35 -0.51 0.37
CA ASP A 40 8.86 -1.84 0.10
C ASP A 40 7.65 -2.09 1.00
N VAL A 41 6.52 -2.45 0.38
CA VAL A 41 5.26 -2.68 1.10
C VAL A 41 4.72 -4.05 0.75
N VAL A 42 4.30 -4.79 1.77
CA VAL A 42 3.59 -6.05 1.61
C VAL A 42 2.16 -5.81 2.07
N ALA A 43 1.20 -6.07 1.19
CA ALA A 43 -0.22 -5.89 1.46
C ALA A 43 -0.97 -7.19 1.19
N ALA A 44 -1.92 -7.54 2.06
CA ALA A 44 -2.81 -8.66 1.84
C ALA A 44 -3.82 -8.34 0.73
N ILE A 45 -4.17 -9.34 -0.08
CA ILE A 45 -5.29 -9.21 -1.02
C ILE A 45 -6.58 -9.00 -0.22
N GLY A 46 -7.29 -7.91 -0.52
CA GLY A 46 -8.50 -7.46 0.16
C GLY A 46 -8.26 -6.31 1.14
N ASP A 47 -7.00 -5.94 1.40
CA ASP A 47 -6.63 -4.95 2.40
C ASP A 47 -6.04 -3.66 1.81
N SER A 48 -5.73 -2.69 2.67
CA SER A 48 -5.02 -1.47 2.33
C SER A 48 -3.88 -1.18 3.29
N GLU A 49 -2.76 -0.70 2.75
CA GLU A 49 -1.58 -0.28 3.50
C GLU A 49 -1.31 1.20 3.27
N SER A 50 -0.75 1.86 4.28
CA SER A 50 -0.34 3.27 4.20
C SER A 50 1.14 3.44 4.53
N VAL A 51 1.88 4.11 3.65
CA VAL A 51 3.25 4.55 3.91
C VAL A 51 3.23 6.04 4.21
N LYS A 52 3.68 6.39 5.42
CA LYS A 52 3.91 7.79 5.78
C LYS A 52 5.25 8.22 5.21
N LEU A 53 5.22 9.27 4.40
CA LEU A 53 6.40 9.82 3.76
C LEU A 53 6.86 11.05 4.54
N GLU A 54 8.01 11.58 4.14
CA GLU A 54 8.51 12.85 4.67
C GLU A 54 7.52 13.99 4.40
N SER A 55 7.67 15.06 5.19
CA SER A 55 6.85 16.28 5.06
C SER A 55 5.34 16.07 5.21
N GLY A 56 4.89 14.91 5.70
CA GLY A 56 3.46 14.66 5.96
C GLY A 56 2.67 14.11 4.77
N TYR A 57 3.33 13.76 3.65
CA TYR A 57 2.68 13.06 2.56
C TYR A 57 2.35 11.61 2.94
N VAL A 58 1.33 11.03 2.31
CA VAL A 58 0.92 9.64 2.54
C VAL A 58 0.70 8.92 1.23
N LEU A 59 1.30 7.74 1.09
CA LEU A 59 1.02 6.81 0.01
C LEU A 59 0.07 5.73 0.51
N GLU A 60 -1.11 5.61 -0.07
CA GLU A 60 -2.07 4.56 0.23
C GLU A 60 -2.07 3.53 -0.89
N LEU A 61 -1.98 2.26 -0.52
CA LEU A 61 -2.03 1.12 -1.42
C LEU A 61 -3.26 0.28 -1.05
N ASN A 62 -4.24 0.22 -1.94
CA ASN A 62 -5.41 -0.63 -1.80
C ASN A 62 -5.30 -1.83 -2.76
N VAL A 63 -5.45 -3.05 -2.25
CA VAL A 63 -5.27 -4.26 -3.04
C VAL A 63 -6.56 -5.08 -3.07
N PRO A 64 -7.61 -4.62 -3.77
CA PRO A 64 -8.93 -5.25 -3.70
C PRO A 64 -8.96 -6.67 -4.27
N SER A 65 -8.01 -7.04 -5.14
CA SER A 65 -7.92 -8.39 -5.70
C SER A 65 -6.49 -8.71 -6.17
N PHE A 66 -6.22 -9.99 -6.41
CA PHE A 66 -4.93 -10.44 -6.96
C PHE A 66 -4.58 -9.83 -8.34
N ASN A 67 -5.57 -9.33 -9.08
CA ASN A 67 -5.39 -8.78 -10.44
C ASN A 67 -5.57 -7.26 -10.51
N ARG A 68 -5.71 -6.59 -9.36
CA ARG A 68 -5.98 -5.16 -9.31
C ARG A 68 -5.45 -4.57 -8.03
N SER A 69 -4.70 -3.48 -8.15
CA SER A 69 -4.36 -2.60 -7.03
C SER A 69 -4.56 -1.14 -7.41
N VAL A 70 -4.75 -0.30 -6.41
CA VAL A 70 -4.91 1.14 -6.54
C VAL A 70 -3.91 1.80 -5.61
N VAL A 71 -3.15 2.75 -6.14
CA VAL A 71 -2.16 3.52 -5.39
C VAL A 71 -2.58 4.98 -5.41
N THR A 72 -2.74 5.57 -4.23
CA THR A 72 -3.14 6.96 -4.05
C THR A 72 -2.06 7.71 -3.31
N LEU A 73 -1.57 8.81 -3.88
CA LEU A 73 -0.70 9.75 -3.20
C LEU A 73 -1.53 10.90 -2.64
N LYS A 74 -1.41 11.14 -1.34
CA LYS A 74 -2.05 12.24 -0.62
C LYS A 74 -1.00 13.28 -0.18
N GLY A 75 -1.40 14.54 -0.27
CA GLY A 75 -0.64 15.68 0.21
C GLY A 75 -0.70 15.81 1.74
N GLN A 76 0.00 16.82 2.25
CA GLN A 76 0.11 17.10 3.70
C GLN A 76 -1.24 17.40 4.35
N ASP A 77 -2.14 18.03 3.60
CA ASP A 77 -3.48 18.39 4.05
C ASP A 77 -4.48 17.21 3.94
N GLY A 78 -4.02 16.05 3.46
CA GLY A 78 -4.84 14.86 3.22
C GLY A 78 -5.53 14.83 1.85
N ASP A 79 -5.39 15.89 1.05
CA ASP A 79 -5.92 15.96 -0.32
C ASP A 79 -5.27 14.92 -1.22
N VAL A 80 -6.08 14.31 -2.09
CA VAL A 80 -5.58 13.35 -3.09
C VAL A 80 -4.90 14.11 -4.21
N LEU A 81 -3.58 13.90 -4.36
CA LEU A 81 -2.78 14.53 -5.41
C LEU A 81 -2.76 13.69 -6.68
N HIS A 82 -2.75 12.35 -6.55
CA HIS A 82 -2.78 11.45 -7.69
C HIS A 82 -3.31 10.06 -7.28
N THR A 83 -3.97 9.38 -8.21
CA THR A 83 -4.38 7.98 -8.08
C THR A 83 -3.99 7.21 -9.34
N SER A 84 -3.33 6.07 -9.16
CA SER A 84 -2.99 5.13 -10.22
C SER A 84 -3.64 3.78 -9.98
N THR A 85 -4.04 3.08 -11.03
CA THR A 85 -4.58 1.71 -10.94
C THR A 85 -3.70 0.77 -11.73
N PHE A 86 -3.29 -0.32 -11.08
CA PHE A 86 -2.61 -1.43 -11.74
C PHE A 86 -3.63 -2.51 -12.04
N THR A 87 -3.57 -3.06 -13.24
CA THR A 87 -4.34 -4.22 -13.66
C THR A 87 -3.38 -5.32 -14.11
N GLY A 88 -3.69 -6.56 -13.73
CA GLY A 88 -2.84 -7.70 -13.99
C GLY A 88 -2.35 -8.39 -12.71
N PRO A 89 -1.78 -9.60 -12.85
CA PRO A 89 -1.40 -10.43 -11.71
C PRO A 89 -0.29 -9.79 -10.88
N LEU A 90 -0.46 -9.75 -9.56
CA LEU A 90 0.50 -9.13 -8.63
C LEU A 90 1.72 -10.02 -8.29
N GLN A 91 1.96 -11.08 -9.07
CA GLN A 91 3.11 -11.99 -8.91
C GLN A 91 4.45 -11.31 -9.23
N ASP A 92 4.43 -10.28 -10.09
CA ASP A 92 5.65 -9.65 -10.64
C ASP A 92 6.20 -8.52 -9.78
N ARG A 93 5.74 -8.37 -8.53
CA ARG A 93 6.11 -7.29 -7.60
C ARG A 93 6.05 -5.91 -8.27
N PRO A 94 4.86 -5.33 -8.46
CA PRO A 94 4.72 -4.05 -9.15
C PRO A 94 5.64 -2.98 -8.56
N SER A 95 6.25 -2.21 -9.45
CA SER A 95 7.14 -1.11 -9.07
C SER A 95 6.65 0.19 -9.67
N PHE A 96 6.76 1.29 -8.93
CA PHE A 96 6.43 2.61 -9.43
C PHE A 96 7.16 3.72 -8.69
N ALA A 97 7.26 4.87 -9.34
CA ALA A 97 7.83 6.08 -8.77
C ALA A 97 6.83 7.24 -8.82
N TYR A 98 6.80 8.02 -7.74
CA TYR A 98 6.15 9.33 -7.71
C TYR A 98 7.20 10.43 -7.63
N GLN A 99 6.97 11.50 -8.40
CA GLN A 99 7.73 12.73 -8.32
C GLN A 99 6.75 13.88 -8.11
N VAL A 100 6.86 14.55 -6.98
CA VAL A 100 6.04 15.71 -6.61
C VAL A 100 6.89 16.97 -6.79
N CYS A 101 6.51 17.83 -7.72
CA CYS A 101 7.15 19.13 -7.96
C CYS A 101 6.13 20.26 -7.82
N ASP A 102 6.57 21.52 -7.79
CA ASP A 102 5.68 22.69 -7.67
C ASP A 102 4.59 22.76 -8.75
N GLY A 103 4.86 22.19 -9.93
CA GLY A 103 3.92 22.12 -11.05
C GLY A 103 2.98 20.90 -11.06
N GLY A 104 3.09 19.98 -10.10
CA GLY A 104 2.21 18.81 -9.99
C GLY A 104 2.91 17.49 -9.69
N VAL A 105 2.17 16.40 -9.86
CA VAL A 105 2.63 15.02 -9.58
C VAL A 105 2.85 14.26 -10.88
N ARG A 106 4.03 13.66 -11.01
CA ARG A 106 4.36 12.70 -12.07
C ARG A 106 4.40 11.30 -11.49
N PHE A 107 3.72 10.38 -12.15
CA PHE A 107 3.72 8.94 -11.84
C PHE A 107 4.39 8.17 -12.97
N VAL A 108 5.28 7.23 -12.63
CA VAL A 108 5.98 6.37 -13.60
C VAL A 108 5.96 4.93 -13.09
N SER A 109 5.68 3.99 -13.98
CA SER A 109 5.68 2.55 -13.70
C SER A 109 6.17 1.78 -14.94
N PRO A 110 7.17 0.89 -14.83
CA PRO A 110 7.94 0.56 -13.62
C PRO A 110 8.82 1.72 -13.13
N VAL A 111 9.45 1.57 -11.97
CA VAL A 111 10.47 2.53 -11.48
C VAL A 111 11.56 2.70 -12.54
N PRO A 112 11.88 3.93 -12.98
CA PRO A 112 12.97 4.17 -13.92
C PRO A 112 14.34 3.96 -13.25
N ALA A 113 15.38 3.69 -14.04
CA ALA A 113 16.75 3.62 -13.51
C ALA A 113 17.21 4.96 -12.90
N ASP A 114 16.79 6.07 -13.53
CA ASP A 114 17.02 7.42 -13.06
C ASP A 114 15.69 8.19 -13.04
N LEU A 115 15.18 8.48 -11.85
CA LEU A 115 14.12 9.47 -11.70
C LEU A 115 14.78 10.85 -11.75
N ALA A 116 14.39 11.69 -12.71
CA ALA A 116 14.89 13.06 -12.80
C ALA A 116 14.52 13.85 -11.53
N ALA A 117 15.35 14.79 -11.11
CA ALA A 117 14.97 15.76 -10.08
C ALA A 117 13.90 16.71 -10.62
N CYS A 118 13.19 17.41 -9.72
CA CYS A 118 12.35 18.52 -10.17
C CYS A 118 13.27 19.58 -10.79
N SER A 119 12.91 20.06 -11.98
CA SER A 119 13.57 21.24 -12.55
C SER A 119 13.22 22.43 -11.66
N GLU A 120 14.23 23.07 -11.08
CA GLU A 120 14.08 24.36 -10.38
C GLU A 120 13.57 25.46 -11.32
#